data_AF-A0A4Y2M8N5-F1
#
_entry.id   AF-A0A4Y2M8N5-F1
#
_cell.length_a   1.000
_cell.length_b   1.000
_cell.length_c   1.000
_cell.angle_alpha   90.00
_cell.angle_beta   90.00
_cell.angle_gamma   90.00
#
_symmetry.space_group_name_H-M   'P 1'
#
loop_
_entity.id
_entity.type
_entity.pdbx_description
1 polymer ?
#
loop_
_entity_poly.entity_id
_entity_poly.type
_entity_poly.pdbx_seq_one_letter_code
_entity_poly.pdbx_strand_id
1 'polypeptide(L)'
;MLQQQLDSSVLPKAWKHTIIISIPKPNKDKTKLTSYRPIVLTSIFCKIFERILAHRITNFLTSQKKLNPNQHGFLPFRDNHRAIYKIYAAISEARKNKKFFVAVSLDIKSAYDSVHVDDLILKCLQLDTHLKACNVIQTTSLRITLGVPIWTPNVILLKLAGQEILYGKFKRLAMQFFIKQIATQLFSALFHTPDRIYSELVVKDAEYLRITFRNLSCIQDHIISLPIFLHSNPNVCEIFLKDFYFQNKELPSSIISSDFIECMQRFFPNHFIIATDGSKSHCRTSIAGFSCLQQFCYRIHPLNSVFTAEVSAICQALDELVIPETDILILSDSFSALSSLKNIYFHSPKVMQRLAAKIHIRKNLNKTIALLWVPGHSGVSWNEKADSIAKQVSEFSPYIDWIASEDIFSHLKKQSFQITEENYHKSKYQLLIGNIPDILTISKCTGNRVQDRLIARIISKTITTPGLLSRFNFQPDPL
;
A
#
# COMPACT_ATOMS: atom_id res chain seq x y z
N MET A 1 16.38 -5.53 -17.26
CA MET A 1 14.91 -5.73 -17.21
C MET A 1 14.47 -6.31 -15.87
N LEU A 2 15.01 -7.46 -15.44
CA LEU A 2 14.76 -8.12 -14.14
C LEU A 2 14.75 -7.19 -12.92
N GLN A 3 15.60 -6.20 -12.96
CA GLN A 3 15.88 -5.44 -11.78
C GLN A 3 15.18 -4.10 -11.70
N GLN A 4 14.67 -3.57 -12.83
CA GLN A 4 13.68 -2.49 -12.76
C GLN A 4 12.41 -2.93 -12.01
N GLN A 5 12.19 -4.26 -11.90
CA GLN A 5 11.08 -4.88 -11.17
C GLN A 5 11.39 -5.11 -9.69
N LEU A 6 12.65 -5.37 -9.37
CA LEU A 6 13.14 -5.49 -8.00
C LEU A 6 13.19 -4.12 -7.32
N ASP A 7 13.45 -3.08 -8.10
CA ASP A 7 13.49 -1.69 -7.65
C ASP A 7 12.05 -1.15 -7.50
N SER A 8 11.13 -1.41 -8.44
CA SER A 8 9.74 -0.93 -8.31
C SER A 8 8.86 -1.74 -7.36
N SER A 9 9.26 -2.96 -6.96
CA SER A 9 8.38 -3.96 -6.34
C SER A 9 7.14 -4.30 -7.19
N VAL A 10 7.17 -3.93 -8.47
CA VAL A 10 6.08 -4.13 -9.42
C VAL A 10 6.60 -5.02 -10.52
N LEU A 11 6.02 -6.23 -10.60
CA LEU A 11 6.19 -7.11 -11.75
C LEU A 11 5.56 -6.42 -12.98
N PRO A 12 6.27 -6.25 -14.10
CA PRO A 12 5.77 -5.74 -15.35
C PRO A 12 4.59 -6.54 -15.84
N LYS A 13 3.66 -5.84 -16.48
CA LYS A 13 2.44 -6.43 -17.03
C LYS A 13 2.72 -7.63 -17.94
N ALA A 14 3.80 -7.58 -18.73
CA ALA A 14 4.23 -8.68 -19.59
C ALA A 14 4.63 -9.98 -18.84
N TRP A 15 5.02 -9.90 -17.56
CA TRP A 15 5.31 -11.09 -16.74
C TRP A 15 4.08 -11.63 -16.03
N LYS A 16 3.06 -10.77 -15.85
CA LYS A 16 1.75 -11.15 -15.32
C LYS A 16 0.89 -11.86 -16.36
N HIS A 17 1.20 -11.65 -17.65
CA HIS A 17 0.59 -12.45 -18.71
C HIS A 17 1.15 -13.87 -18.66
N THR A 18 0.26 -14.83 -18.52
CA THR A 18 0.59 -16.26 -18.49
C THR A 18 -0.22 -17.00 -19.55
N ILE A 19 0.34 -18.10 -20.03
CA ILE A 19 -0.37 -19.01 -20.93
C ILE A 19 -0.81 -20.20 -20.09
N ILE A 20 -2.11 -20.45 -20.02
CA ILE A 20 -2.65 -21.61 -19.31
C ILE A 20 -2.76 -22.75 -20.31
N ILE A 21 -2.02 -23.83 -20.07
CA ILE A 21 -2.12 -25.08 -20.83
C ILE A 21 -2.76 -26.13 -19.93
N SER A 22 -3.94 -26.61 -20.34
CA SER A 22 -4.64 -27.66 -19.63
C SER A 22 -4.11 -29.03 -20.04
N ILE A 23 -3.39 -29.71 -19.14
CA ILE A 23 -2.89 -31.07 -19.38
C ILE A 23 -3.89 -32.09 -18.82
N PRO A 24 -4.41 -33.02 -19.64
CA PRO A 24 -5.32 -34.05 -19.15
C PRO A 24 -4.60 -35.00 -18.18
N LYS A 25 -5.24 -35.31 -17.05
CA LYS A 25 -4.77 -36.35 -16.14
C LYS A 25 -4.92 -37.72 -16.83
N PRO A 26 -3.93 -38.62 -16.70
CA PRO A 26 -4.02 -39.96 -17.28
C PRO A 26 -5.23 -40.70 -16.68
N ASN A 27 -5.93 -41.46 -17.52
CA ASN A 27 -7.06 -42.32 -17.15
C ASN A 27 -8.24 -41.57 -16.48
N LYS A 28 -8.45 -40.29 -16.80
CA LYS A 28 -9.60 -39.49 -16.35
C LYS A 28 -10.44 -39.05 -17.55
N ASP A 29 -11.75 -38.93 -17.33
CA ASP A 29 -12.73 -38.51 -18.33
C ASP A 29 -12.43 -37.10 -18.86
N LYS A 30 -12.13 -37.00 -20.17
CA LYS A 30 -11.72 -35.75 -20.83
C LYS A 30 -12.85 -34.73 -20.98
N THR A 31 -14.10 -35.11 -20.71
CA THR A 31 -15.25 -34.19 -20.78
C THR A 31 -15.41 -33.34 -19.51
N LYS A 32 -14.76 -33.71 -18.40
CA LYS A 32 -14.88 -33.02 -17.11
C LYS A 32 -13.70 -32.08 -16.84
N LEU A 33 -13.98 -30.83 -16.45
CA LEU A 33 -12.98 -29.82 -16.09
C LEU A 33 -12.00 -30.28 -15.00
N THR A 34 -12.47 -31.05 -14.01
CA THR A 34 -11.64 -31.59 -12.90
C THR A 34 -10.58 -32.60 -13.35
N SER A 35 -10.70 -33.12 -14.58
CA SER A 35 -9.77 -34.07 -15.18
C SER A 35 -8.53 -33.41 -15.76
N TYR A 36 -8.47 -32.09 -15.83
CA TYR A 36 -7.32 -31.35 -16.33
C TYR A 36 -6.46 -30.79 -15.19
N ARG A 37 -5.17 -30.61 -15.45
CA ARG A 37 -4.25 -29.81 -14.65
C ARG A 37 -3.98 -28.52 -15.41
N PRO A 38 -4.40 -27.35 -14.91
CA PRO A 38 -4.03 -26.09 -15.53
C PRO A 38 -2.55 -25.81 -15.20
N ILE A 39 -1.68 -25.89 -16.21
CA ILE A 39 -0.28 -25.49 -16.07
C ILE A 39 -0.14 -24.06 -16.56
N VAL A 40 0.27 -23.19 -15.64
CA VAL A 40 0.51 -21.78 -15.92
C VAL A 40 1.95 -21.61 -16.40
N LEU A 41 2.13 -21.35 -17.69
CA LEU A 41 3.42 -20.99 -18.25
C LEU A 41 3.65 -19.50 -18.04
N THR A 42 4.50 -19.21 -17.06
CA THR A 42 5.04 -17.87 -16.80
C THR A 42 6.12 -17.50 -17.81
N SER A 43 6.43 -16.20 -17.90
CA SER A 43 7.48 -15.71 -18.79
C SER A 43 8.84 -16.34 -18.46
N ILE A 44 9.70 -16.53 -19.46
CA ILE A 44 11.05 -17.11 -19.28
C ILE A 44 11.84 -16.35 -18.20
N PHE A 45 11.73 -15.03 -18.19
CA PHE A 45 12.39 -14.20 -17.19
C PHE A 45 11.83 -14.39 -15.78
N CYS A 46 10.52 -14.63 -15.64
CA CYS A 46 9.89 -14.96 -14.36
C CYS A 46 10.40 -16.33 -13.83
N LYS A 47 10.51 -17.34 -14.71
CA LYS A 47 11.05 -18.66 -14.35
C LYS A 47 12.50 -18.61 -13.88
N ILE A 48 13.34 -17.81 -14.55
CA ILE A 48 14.74 -17.61 -14.14
C ILE A 48 14.78 -16.99 -12.74
N PHE A 49 13.94 -15.98 -12.51
CA PHE A 49 13.84 -15.31 -11.21
C PHE A 49 13.40 -16.26 -10.08
N GLU A 50 12.30 -16.97 -10.30
CA GLU A 50 11.76 -17.98 -9.37
C GLU A 50 12.81 -19.05 -9.03
N ARG A 51 13.57 -19.51 -10.03
CA ARG A 51 14.62 -20.52 -9.84
C ARG A 51 15.78 -20.02 -8.99
N ILE A 52 16.19 -18.77 -9.15
CA ILE A 52 17.22 -18.14 -8.30
C ILE A 52 16.72 -18.04 -6.85
N LEU A 53 15.47 -17.64 -6.63
CA LEU A 53 14.87 -17.55 -5.31
C LEU A 53 14.77 -18.93 -4.65
N ALA A 54 14.21 -19.91 -5.36
CA ALA A 54 14.05 -21.28 -4.86
C ALA A 54 15.38 -21.89 -4.45
N HIS A 55 16.43 -21.72 -5.26
CA HIS A 55 17.76 -22.23 -4.94
C HIS A 55 18.32 -21.62 -3.65
N ARG A 56 18.25 -20.28 -3.50
CA ARG A 56 18.75 -19.59 -2.30
C ARG A 56 17.98 -19.97 -1.04
N ILE A 57 16.66 -20.06 -1.12
CA ILE A 57 15.80 -20.49 0.00
C ILE A 57 16.13 -21.93 0.40
N THR A 58 16.23 -22.82 -0.59
CA THR A 58 16.48 -24.24 -0.34
C THR A 58 17.84 -24.49 0.31
N ASN A 59 18.91 -23.88 -0.20
CA ASN A 59 20.25 -24.00 0.39
C ASN A 59 20.32 -23.50 1.83
N PHE A 60 19.56 -22.45 2.15
CA PHE A 60 19.49 -21.93 3.50
C PHE A 60 18.76 -22.90 4.44
N LEU A 61 17.58 -23.38 4.02
CA LEU A 61 16.77 -24.30 4.82
C LEU A 61 17.51 -25.62 5.13
N THR A 62 18.29 -26.11 4.18
CA THR A 62 19.11 -27.31 4.35
C THR A 62 20.35 -27.05 5.22
N SER A 63 21.10 -25.96 4.99
CA SER A 63 22.32 -25.66 5.77
C SER A 63 22.03 -25.40 7.25
N GLN A 64 20.89 -24.81 7.58
CA GLN A 64 20.48 -24.54 8.96
C GLN A 64 19.68 -25.67 9.62
N LYS A 65 19.52 -26.83 8.94
CA LYS A 65 18.74 -27.98 9.43
C LYS A 65 17.31 -27.62 9.88
N LYS A 66 16.68 -26.62 9.25
CA LYS A 66 15.31 -26.16 9.58
C LYS A 66 14.22 -27.04 8.96
N LEU A 67 14.60 -27.98 8.10
CA LEU A 67 13.70 -28.94 7.48
C LEU A 67 13.67 -30.23 8.28
N ASN A 68 12.49 -30.85 8.38
CA ASN A 68 12.36 -32.16 8.98
C ASN A 68 13.32 -33.15 8.28
N PRO A 69 14.13 -33.92 9.02
CA PRO A 69 15.05 -34.90 8.42
C PRO A 69 14.34 -35.95 7.54
N ASN A 70 13.04 -36.18 7.74
CA ASN A 70 12.21 -37.09 6.95
C ASN A 70 11.51 -36.42 5.74
N GLN A 71 11.79 -35.15 5.43
CA GLN A 71 11.33 -34.51 4.19
C GLN A 71 12.18 -35.01 3.01
N HIS A 72 11.62 -35.80 2.10
CA HIS A 72 12.36 -36.37 0.97
C HIS A 72 12.07 -35.66 -0.36
N GLY A 73 10.85 -35.12 -0.53
CA GLY A 73 10.44 -34.44 -1.77
C GLY A 73 11.04 -33.03 -1.93
N PHE A 74 11.34 -32.67 -3.19
CA PHE A 74 11.72 -31.33 -3.63
C PHE A 74 12.99 -30.74 -2.98
N LEU A 75 13.85 -31.58 -2.41
CA LEU A 75 15.13 -31.17 -1.83
C LEU A 75 16.32 -31.67 -2.66
N PRO A 76 17.40 -30.88 -2.78
CA PRO A 76 18.59 -31.29 -3.50
C PRO A 76 19.25 -32.48 -2.81
N PHE A 77 19.80 -33.40 -3.61
CA PHE A 77 20.52 -34.59 -3.14
C PHE A 77 19.68 -35.52 -2.25
N ARG A 78 18.35 -35.50 -2.39
CA ARG A 78 17.43 -36.46 -1.76
C ARG A 78 16.60 -37.16 -2.83
N ASP A 79 16.38 -38.45 -2.62
CA ASP A 79 15.58 -39.30 -3.49
C ASP A 79 14.46 -40.00 -2.71
N ASN A 80 13.63 -40.72 -3.46
CA ASN A 80 12.52 -41.50 -2.91
C ASN A 80 12.99 -42.84 -2.33
N HIS A 81 14.16 -43.34 -2.74
CA HIS A 81 14.69 -44.64 -2.30
C HIS A 81 14.88 -44.67 -0.78
N ARG A 82 15.40 -43.59 -0.20
CA ARG A 82 15.61 -43.52 1.25
C ARG A 82 14.30 -43.54 2.05
N ALA A 83 13.22 -42.97 1.50
CA ALA A 83 11.89 -43.02 2.12
C ALA A 83 11.30 -44.43 2.06
N ILE A 84 11.41 -45.09 0.90
CA ILE A 84 10.95 -46.47 0.69
C ILE A 84 11.69 -47.44 1.61
N TYR A 85 13.02 -47.30 1.71
CA TYR A 85 13.83 -48.16 2.58
C TYR A 85 13.41 -48.07 4.04
N LYS A 86 13.11 -46.86 4.55
CA LYS A 86 12.62 -46.67 5.93
C LYS A 86 11.30 -47.40 6.18
N ILE A 87 10.37 -47.33 5.22
CA ILE A 87 9.09 -48.05 5.31
C ILE A 87 9.33 -49.57 5.29
N TYR A 88 10.16 -50.05 4.37
CA TYR A 88 10.48 -51.47 4.27
C TYR A 88 11.16 -52.01 5.54
N ALA A 89 12.10 -51.25 6.11
CA ALA A 89 12.76 -51.59 7.37
C ALA A 89 11.73 -51.69 8.51
N ALA A 90 10.82 -50.73 8.64
CA ALA A 90 9.77 -50.75 9.65
C ALA A 90 8.81 -51.94 9.49
N ILE A 91 8.44 -52.28 8.25
CA ILE A 91 7.61 -53.47 7.95
C ILE A 91 8.36 -54.76 8.33
N SER A 92 9.64 -54.86 7.97
CA SER A 92 10.47 -56.04 8.26
C SER A 92 10.65 -56.25 9.77
N GLU A 93 10.88 -55.17 10.52
CA GLU A 93 11.02 -55.20 11.97
C GLU A 93 9.71 -55.61 12.67
N ALA A 94 8.58 -55.07 12.23
CA ALA A 94 7.26 -55.47 12.73
C ALA A 94 7.00 -56.97 12.50
N ARG A 95 7.32 -57.49 11.30
CA ARG A 95 7.22 -58.91 10.98
C ARG A 95 8.13 -59.78 11.85
N LYS A 96 9.39 -59.39 12.04
CA LYS A 96 10.35 -60.10 12.90
C LYS A 96 9.83 -60.22 14.34
N ASN A 97 9.19 -59.17 14.84
CA ASN A 97 8.63 -59.12 16.19
C ASN A 97 7.19 -59.66 16.28
N LYS A 98 6.66 -60.29 15.22
CA LYS A 98 5.27 -60.79 15.12
C LYS A 98 4.21 -59.73 15.47
N LYS A 99 4.49 -58.46 15.17
CA LYS A 99 3.59 -57.31 15.37
C LYS A 99 2.94 -56.89 14.05
N PHE A 100 1.78 -56.26 14.14
CA PHE A 100 1.14 -55.63 12.99
C PHE A 100 1.80 -54.28 12.66
N PHE A 101 1.95 -53.99 11.37
CA PHE A 101 2.39 -52.68 10.87
C PHE A 101 1.18 -51.95 10.29
N VAL A 102 0.90 -50.75 10.80
CA VAL A 102 -0.19 -49.90 10.33
C VAL A 102 0.42 -48.66 9.69
N ALA A 103 0.04 -48.37 8.44
CA ALA A 103 0.44 -47.18 7.72
C ALA A 103 -0.77 -46.29 7.43
N VAL A 104 -0.58 -44.99 7.60
CA VAL A 104 -1.55 -43.95 7.22
C VAL A 104 -0.96 -43.17 6.05
N SER A 105 -1.68 -43.17 4.92
CA SER A 105 -1.34 -42.36 3.75
C SER A 105 -2.23 -41.13 3.72
N LEU A 106 -1.63 -39.94 3.62
CA LEU A 106 -2.31 -38.67 3.56
C LEU A 106 -1.96 -38.01 2.23
N ASP A 107 -2.97 -37.62 1.46
CA ASP A 107 -2.82 -36.84 0.23
C ASP A 107 -3.62 -35.54 0.35
N ILE A 108 -2.97 -34.41 0.09
CA ILE A 108 -3.59 -33.09 0.19
C ILE A 108 -4.21 -32.78 -1.18
N LYS A 109 -5.54 -32.68 -1.21
CA LYS A 109 -6.27 -32.29 -2.43
C LYS A 109 -5.84 -30.89 -2.87
N SER A 110 -5.37 -30.77 -4.12
CA SER A 110 -4.98 -29.49 -4.72
C SER A 110 -4.02 -28.67 -3.86
N ALA A 111 -2.94 -29.30 -3.37
CA ALA A 111 -2.00 -28.71 -2.42
C ALA A 111 -1.46 -27.34 -2.82
N TYR A 112 -1.21 -27.09 -4.11
CA TYR A 112 -0.74 -25.78 -4.61
C TYR A 112 -1.84 -24.73 -4.67
N ASP A 113 -3.05 -25.13 -5.08
CA ASP A 113 -4.19 -24.21 -5.21
C ASP A 113 -4.78 -23.83 -3.84
N SER A 114 -4.55 -24.67 -2.82
CA SER A 114 -5.13 -24.52 -1.47
C SER A 114 -4.18 -23.84 -0.47
N VAL A 115 -3.05 -23.29 -0.93
CA VAL A 115 -2.09 -22.63 -0.03
C VAL A 115 -2.67 -21.33 0.53
N HIS A 116 -2.71 -21.20 1.85
CA HIS A 116 -3.05 -19.95 2.52
C HIS A 116 -1.86 -18.97 2.40
N VAL A 117 -2.01 -17.96 1.54
CA VAL A 117 -0.92 -17.05 1.15
C VAL A 117 -0.41 -16.24 2.36
N ASP A 118 -1.30 -15.80 3.23
CA ASP A 118 -0.92 -14.95 4.37
C ASP A 118 -0.07 -15.72 5.41
N ASP A 119 -0.41 -16.98 5.68
CA ASP A 119 0.37 -17.82 6.61
C ASP A 119 1.75 -18.18 6.04
N LEU A 120 1.83 -18.37 4.72
CA LEU A 120 3.09 -18.60 4.04
C LEU A 120 4.00 -17.37 4.17
N ILE A 121 3.45 -16.16 4.03
CA ILE A 121 4.17 -14.90 4.24
C ILE A 121 4.64 -14.79 5.70
N LEU A 122 3.77 -15.08 6.68
CA LEU A 122 4.12 -15.06 8.09
C LEU A 122 5.27 -16.03 8.41
N LYS A 123 5.23 -17.27 7.90
CA LYS A 123 6.33 -18.24 8.04
C LYS A 123 7.63 -17.74 7.42
N CYS A 124 7.56 -17.06 6.27
CA CYS A 124 8.72 -16.44 5.65
C CYS A 124 9.32 -15.32 6.53
N LEU A 125 8.47 -14.56 7.23
CA LEU A 125 8.88 -13.47 8.13
C LEU A 125 9.52 -13.99 9.44
N GLN A 126 8.98 -15.07 10.01
CA GLN A 126 9.51 -15.69 11.25
C GLN A 126 10.91 -16.28 11.09
N LEU A 127 11.34 -16.58 9.86
CA LEU A 127 12.69 -17.03 9.56
C LEU A 127 13.62 -15.79 9.44
N ASP A 128 14.01 -15.18 10.57
CA ASP A 128 14.79 -13.92 10.76
C ASP A 128 16.11 -13.79 9.94
N THR A 129 16.50 -14.84 9.23
CA THR A 129 17.76 -15.02 8.47
C THR A 129 17.61 -14.82 6.96
N HIS A 130 16.38 -14.85 6.42
CA HIS A 130 16.11 -14.63 4.99
C HIS A 130 16.31 -13.17 4.56
N LEU A 131 16.35 -12.25 5.51
CA LEU A 131 16.67 -10.84 5.28
C LEU A 131 18.06 -10.65 4.64
N LYS A 132 19.07 -11.45 5.04
CA LYS A 132 20.43 -11.36 4.48
C LYS A 132 20.47 -11.87 3.03
N ALA A 133 19.84 -13.01 2.74
CA ALA A 133 19.78 -13.54 1.38
C ALA A 133 19.01 -12.61 0.44
N CYS A 134 17.88 -12.05 0.91
CA CYS A 134 17.08 -11.09 0.14
C CYS A 134 17.80 -9.73 -0.01
N ASN A 135 18.59 -9.29 0.97
CA ASN A 135 19.47 -8.13 0.83
C ASN A 135 20.51 -8.34 -0.28
N VAL A 136 21.12 -9.53 -0.34
CA VAL A 136 22.05 -9.87 -1.43
C VAL A 136 21.31 -9.90 -2.76
N ILE A 137 20.09 -10.44 -2.83
CA ILE A 137 19.28 -10.41 -4.06
C ILE A 137 18.99 -8.96 -4.46
N GLN A 138 18.51 -8.12 -3.54
CA GLN A 138 18.17 -6.73 -3.83
C GLN A 138 19.41 -5.97 -4.32
N THR A 139 20.54 -6.09 -3.63
CA THR A 139 21.78 -5.37 -3.97
C THR A 139 22.47 -5.92 -5.22
N THR A 140 22.60 -7.24 -5.39
CA THR A 140 23.14 -7.85 -6.63
C THR A 140 22.27 -7.52 -7.82
N SER A 141 20.96 -7.50 -7.62
CA SER A 141 20.03 -6.95 -8.58
C SER A 141 20.44 -5.50 -8.73
N LEU A 142 20.09 -4.55 -7.87
CA LEU A 142 20.39 -3.10 -7.94
C LEU A 142 21.68 -2.66 -8.66
N ARG A 143 22.77 -3.43 -8.60
CA ARG A 143 23.96 -3.27 -9.44
C ARG A 143 23.75 -3.46 -10.96
N ILE A 144 23.08 -4.51 -11.42
CA ILE A 144 22.96 -4.92 -12.84
C ILE A 144 22.12 -3.94 -13.74
N THR A 145 21.08 -3.28 -13.21
CA THR A 145 20.16 -2.30 -13.82
C THR A 145 20.86 -1.00 -13.86
N LEU A 146 21.41 -0.54 -12.73
CA LEU A 146 22.19 0.68 -12.68
C LEU A 146 23.50 0.53 -13.46
N GLY A 147 23.91 -0.72 -13.75
CA GLY A 147 25.14 -1.03 -14.47
C GLY A 147 26.39 -0.74 -13.64
N VAL A 148 26.26 -0.57 -12.33
CA VAL A 148 27.38 -0.23 -11.44
C VAL A 148 28.17 -1.48 -11.03
N PRO A 149 29.48 -1.37 -10.74
CA PRO A 149 30.32 -2.50 -10.40
C PRO A 149 29.91 -3.25 -9.12
N ILE A 150 30.42 -4.48 -8.98
CA ILE A 150 30.19 -5.33 -7.81
C ILE A 150 30.75 -4.70 -6.52
N TRP A 151 31.78 -3.85 -6.61
CA TRP A 151 32.39 -3.19 -5.46
C TRP A 151 31.71 -1.87 -5.04
N THR A 152 30.71 -1.36 -5.77
CA THR A 152 29.98 -0.14 -5.35
C THR A 152 29.39 -0.33 -3.95
N PRO A 153 29.63 0.54 -2.97
CA PRO A 153 29.08 0.36 -1.63
C PRO A 153 27.54 0.30 -1.61
N ASN A 154 26.94 -0.59 -0.81
CA ASN A 154 25.48 -0.77 -0.76
C ASN A 154 24.73 0.52 -0.38
N VAL A 155 25.35 1.39 0.43
CA VAL A 155 24.77 2.67 0.85
C VAL A 155 24.61 3.62 -0.35
N ILE A 156 25.65 3.73 -1.19
CA ILE A 156 25.58 4.50 -2.46
C ILE A 156 24.57 3.86 -3.41
N LEU A 157 24.58 2.53 -3.51
CA LEU A 157 23.69 1.79 -4.40
C LEU A 157 22.20 2.04 -4.10
N LEU A 158 21.82 1.98 -2.81
CA LEU A 158 20.44 2.20 -2.37
C LEU A 158 20.01 3.66 -2.54
N LYS A 159 20.90 4.63 -2.25
CA LYS A 159 20.64 6.06 -2.48
C LYS A 159 20.46 6.35 -3.97
N LEU A 160 21.37 5.88 -4.82
CA LEU A 160 21.29 6.03 -6.28
C LEU A 160 20.01 5.43 -6.86
N ALA A 161 19.58 4.28 -6.34
CA ALA A 161 18.39 3.62 -6.83
C ALA A 161 17.08 4.23 -6.33
N GLY A 162 17.13 5.12 -5.34
CA GLY A 162 15.94 5.58 -4.62
C GLY A 162 15.18 4.41 -4.02
N GLN A 163 15.86 3.53 -3.28
CA GLN A 163 15.28 2.32 -2.71
C GLN A 163 15.47 2.22 -1.19
N GLU A 164 14.43 1.78 -0.49
CA GLU A 164 14.48 1.50 0.95
C GLU A 164 15.43 0.33 1.25
N ILE A 165 16.07 0.38 2.42
CA ILE A 165 16.74 -0.80 3.00
C ILE A 165 15.71 -1.90 3.24
N LEU A 166 15.99 -3.11 2.75
CA LEU A 166 15.01 -4.21 2.75
C LEU A 166 14.44 -4.52 4.13
N TYR A 167 15.28 -4.51 5.17
CA TYR A 167 14.82 -4.73 6.54
C TYR A 167 13.80 -3.67 6.99
N GLY A 168 14.05 -2.41 6.67
CA GLY A 168 13.12 -1.31 6.93
C GLY A 168 11.81 -1.48 6.15
N LYS A 169 11.91 -1.90 4.89
CA LYS A 169 10.76 -2.21 4.05
C LYS A 169 9.89 -3.33 4.61
N PHE A 170 10.49 -4.43 5.07
CA PHE A 170 9.75 -5.52 5.69
C PHE A 170 9.04 -5.07 6.96
N LYS A 171 9.75 -4.36 7.84
CA LYS A 171 9.15 -3.77 9.05
C LYS A 171 7.96 -2.88 8.72
N ARG A 172 8.12 -1.99 7.74
CA ARG A 172 7.04 -1.13 7.26
C ARG A 172 5.85 -1.92 6.73
N LEU A 173 6.08 -2.94 5.89
CA LEU A 173 4.99 -3.75 5.32
C LEU A 173 4.26 -4.56 6.41
N ALA A 174 4.99 -5.12 7.37
CA ALA A 174 4.39 -5.79 8.54
C ALA A 174 3.53 -4.81 9.36
N MET A 175 4.04 -3.60 9.59
CA MET A 175 3.30 -2.55 10.29
C MET A 175 2.01 -2.14 9.54
N GLN A 176 2.13 -1.94 8.22
CA GLN A 176 0.97 -1.64 7.36
C GLN A 176 -0.07 -2.76 7.42
N PHE A 177 0.37 -4.01 7.47
CA PHE A 177 -0.53 -5.15 7.65
C PHE A 177 -1.28 -5.04 8.98
N PHE A 178 -0.60 -4.92 10.12
CA PHE A 178 -1.27 -4.84 11.42
C PHE A 178 -2.22 -3.65 11.53
N ILE A 179 -1.80 -2.46 11.09
CA ILE A 179 -2.65 -1.27 11.09
C ILE A 179 -3.85 -1.44 10.15
N LYS A 180 -3.68 -2.11 9.00
CA LYS A 180 -4.80 -2.44 8.11
C LYS A 180 -5.81 -3.35 8.81
N GLN A 181 -5.35 -4.34 9.56
CA GLN A 181 -6.21 -5.26 10.29
C GLN A 181 -6.96 -4.55 11.42
N ILE A 182 -6.29 -3.66 12.16
CA ILE A 182 -6.89 -2.74 13.13
C ILE A 182 -8.00 -1.93 12.45
N ALA A 183 -7.71 -1.30 11.31
CA ALA A 183 -8.69 -0.48 10.60
C ALA A 183 -9.89 -1.29 10.10
N THR A 184 -9.74 -2.59 9.82
CA THR A 184 -10.84 -3.45 9.38
C THR A 184 -11.67 -4.06 10.51
N GLN A 185 -11.24 -3.93 11.78
CA GLN A 185 -11.93 -4.39 13.01
C GLN A 185 -12.74 -5.69 12.80
N LEU A 186 -14.07 -5.60 12.82
CA LEU A 186 -15.04 -6.71 12.76
C LEU A 186 -14.90 -7.62 11.53
N PHE A 187 -14.27 -7.14 10.46
CA PHE A 187 -14.03 -7.90 9.23
C PHE A 187 -12.63 -8.51 9.16
N SER A 188 -11.78 -8.25 10.15
CA SER A 188 -10.45 -8.86 10.19
C SER A 188 -10.53 -10.27 10.78
N ALA A 189 -9.84 -11.22 10.12
CA ALA A 189 -9.64 -12.56 10.65
C ALA A 189 -8.87 -12.59 11.99
N LEU A 190 -8.17 -11.50 12.35
CA LEU A 190 -7.39 -11.38 13.60
C LEU A 190 -8.15 -10.66 14.74
N PHE A 191 -9.26 -9.96 14.46
CA PHE A 191 -9.92 -9.06 15.41
C PHE A 191 -11.35 -9.52 15.71
N HIS A 192 -11.53 -10.76 16.17
CA HIS A 192 -12.81 -11.19 16.73
C HIS A 192 -13.07 -10.59 18.13
N THR A 193 -12.02 -10.14 18.85
CA THR A 193 -12.08 -9.43 20.13
C THR A 193 -10.84 -8.53 20.32
N PRO A 194 -10.96 -7.25 20.69
CA PRO A 194 -9.83 -6.30 20.75
C PRO A 194 -8.72 -6.68 21.75
N ASP A 195 -9.04 -7.39 22.84
CA ASP A 195 -8.05 -7.76 23.86
C ASP A 195 -7.17 -8.97 23.51
N ARG A 196 -7.48 -9.75 22.45
CA ARG A 196 -6.73 -10.97 22.08
C ARG A 196 -5.45 -10.71 21.28
N ILE A 197 -5.27 -9.52 20.73
CA ILE A 197 -4.20 -9.23 19.75
C ILE A 197 -2.81 -9.38 20.39
N TYR A 198 -2.60 -8.79 21.57
CA TYR A 198 -1.32 -8.90 22.29
C TYR A 198 -1.06 -10.31 22.82
N SER A 199 -2.11 -11.12 22.98
CA SER A 199 -2.01 -12.50 23.44
C SER A 199 -1.53 -13.45 22.34
N GLU A 200 -1.86 -13.17 21.08
CA GLU A 200 -1.48 -14.00 19.91
C GLU A 200 -0.23 -13.50 19.18
N LEU A 201 0.13 -12.22 19.35
CA LEU A 201 1.38 -11.66 18.83
C LEU A 201 2.58 -12.17 19.63
N VAL A 202 3.68 -12.44 18.93
CA VAL A 202 4.97 -12.64 19.59
C VAL A 202 5.38 -11.31 20.26
N VAL A 203 5.86 -11.37 21.49
CA VAL A 203 6.26 -10.21 22.34
C VAL A 203 7.03 -9.13 21.56
N LYS A 204 7.94 -9.54 20.67
CA LYS A 204 8.76 -8.64 19.84
C LYS A 204 7.92 -7.78 18.87
N ASP A 205 6.90 -8.35 18.25
CA ASP A 205 6.05 -7.64 17.29
C ASP A 205 5.06 -6.70 18.00
N ALA A 206 4.57 -7.13 19.17
CA ALA A 206 3.70 -6.32 20.03
C ALA A 206 4.43 -5.07 20.57
N GLU A 207 5.67 -5.22 21.05
CA GLU A 207 6.53 -4.09 21.44
C GLU A 207 6.81 -3.16 20.25
N TYR A 208 7.06 -3.72 19.06
CA TYR A 208 7.33 -2.90 17.87
C TYR A 208 6.11 -2.08 17.42
N LEU A 209 4.91 -2.66 17.50
CA LEU A 209 3.64 -1.93 17.31
C LEU A 209 3.51 -0.80 18.34
N ARG A 210 3.73 -1.09 19.62
CA ARG A 210 3.63 -0.11 20.70
C ARG A 210 4.59 1.07 20.51
N ILE A 211 5.84 0.79 20.16
CA ILE A 211 6.85 1.83 19.85
C ILE A 211 6.41 2.66 18.64
N THR A 212 5.83 2.02 17.62
CA THR A 212 5.38 2.72 16.41
C THR A 212 4.23 3.68 16.72
N PHE A 213 3.21 3.22 17.45
CA PHE A 213 2.11 4.06 17.92
C PHE A 213 2.58 5.22 18.80
N ARG A 214 3.53 4.96 19.70
CA ARG A 214 4.17 5.99 20.51
C ARG A 214 4.89 7.05 19.67
N ASN A 215 5.63 6.65 18.64
CA ASN A 215 6.32 7.57 17.73
C ASN A 215 5.36 8.37 16.85
N LEU A 216 4.19 7.82 16.56
CA LEU A 216 3.12 8.51 15.83
C LEU A 216 2.24 9.37 16.74
N SER A 217 2.45 9.36 18.06
CA SER A 217 1.61 10.02 19.07
C SER A 217 0.13 9.63 18.96
N CYS A 218 -0.16 8.37 18.64
CA CYS A 218 -1.52 7.86 18.52
C CYS A 218 -1.70 6.49 19.20
N ILE A 219 -2.94 6.12 19.52
CA ILE A 219 -3.30 4.78 19.99
C ILE A 219 -4.17 4.08 18.95
N GLN A 220 -4.48 2.81 19.18
CA GLN A 220 -5.26 1.98 18.26
C GLN A 220 -6.64 2.58 17.95
N ASP A 221 -7.34 3.08 18.96
CA ASP A 221 -8.70 3.60 18.85
C ASP A 221 -8.80 4.90 18.05
N HIS A 222 -7.66 5.55 17.83
CA HIS A 222 -7.57 6.75 17.00
C HIS A 222 -7.69 6.42 15.51
N ILE A 223 -7.41 5.17 15.10
CA ILE A 223 -7.46 4.77 13.69
C ILE A 223 -8.91 4.72 13.23
N ILE A 224 -9.20 5.42 12.12
CA ILE A 224 -10.51 5.39 11.49
C ILE A 224 -10.81 3.96 11.02
N SER A 225 -11.78 3.33 11.68
CA SER A 225 -12.21 1.98 11.36
C SER A 225 -13.21 1.94 10.22
N LEU A 226 -13.24 0.78 9.55
CA LEU A 226 -14.21 0.47 8.52
C LEU A 226 -15.60 0.38 9.16
N PRO A 227 -16.60 1.09 8.62
CA PRO A 227 -17.96 1.03 9.15
C PRO A 227 -18.55 -0.37 8.95
N ILE A 228 -19.47 -0.74 9.84
CA ILE A 228 -20.22 -2.01 9.79
C ILE A 228 -21.01 -2.12 8.46
N PHE A 229 -21.57 -0.99 8.00
CA PHE A 229 -22.32 -0.91 6.75
C PHE A 229 -21.39 -0.52 5.59
N LEU A 230 -20.81 -1.53 4.95
CA LEU A 230 -20.00 -1.38 3.75
C LEU A 230 -20.83 -0.85 2.58
N HIS A 231 -20.37 0.25 1.98
CA HIS A 231 -21.02 0.84 0.82
C HIS A 231 -20.15 0.67 -0.42
N SER A 232 -20.71 -0.01 -1.42
CA SER A 232 -20.11 -0.20 -2.74
C SER A 232 -20.97 0.36 -3.87
N ASN A 233 -22.09 1.00 -3.54
CA ASN A 233 -22.99 1.57 -4.52
C ASN A 233 -22.54 3.01 -4.84
N PRO A 234 -22.21 3.34 -6.10
CA PRO A 234 -21.81 4.69 -6.50
C PRO A 234 -22.91 5.75 -6.29
N ASN A 235 -24.17 5.34 -6.15
CA ASN A 235 -25.31 6.24 -5.94
C ASN A 235 -25.60 6.50 -4.45
N VAL A 236 -24.58 6.90 -3.69
CA VAL A 236 -24.73 7.21 -2.25
C VAL A 236 -25.66 8.42 -2.05
N CYS A 237 -25.46 9.46 -2.85
CA CYS A 237 -26.18 10.74 -2.84
C CYS A 237 -26.01 11.45 -4.19
N GLU A 238 -26.75 12.54 -4.40
CA GLU A 238 -26.56 13.41 -5.56
C GLU A 238 -25.28 14.22 -5.40
N ILE A 239 -24.37 14.14 -6.39
CA ILE A 239 -23.08 14.82 -6.37
C ILE A 239 -22.89 15.61 -7.65
N PHE A 240 -22.88 16.93 -7.51
CA PHE A 240 -22.75 17.89 -8.59
C PHE A 240 -21.30 18.37 -8.70
N LEU A 241 -20.61 17.98 -9.78
CA LEU A 241 -19.18 18.25 -9.99
C LEU A 241 -18.93 19.26 -11.11
N LYS A 242 -19.72 19.21 -12.19
CA LYS A 242 -19.55 20.04 -13.40
C LYS A 242 -20.91 20.32 -14.06
N ASP A 243 -21.94 20.31 -13.25
CA ASP A 243 -23.34 20.33 -13.66
C ASP A 243 -23.85 21.77 -13.80
N PHE A 244 -23.14 22.74 -13.21
CA PHE A 244 -23.47 24.16 -13.24
C PHE A 244 -22.35 25.02 -13.82
N TYR A 245 -22.71 26.17 -14.39
CA TYR A 245 -21.77 27.03 -15.11
C TYR A 245 -20.69 27.64 -14.20
N PHE A 246 -21.06 28.10 -12.99
CA PHE A 246 -20.13 28.64 -11.98
C PHE A 246 -19.01 27.67 -11.59
N GLN A 247 -19.16 26.36 -11.84
CA GLN A 247 -18.15 25.36 -11.51
C GLN A 247 -16.93 25.42 -12.45
N ASN A 248 -16.96 26.21 -13.52
CA ASN A 248 -15.77 26.41 -14.33
C ASN A 248 -14.76 27.37 -13.63
N LYS A 249 -13.62 26.81 -13.17
CA LYS A 249 -12.53 27.55 -12.52
C LYS A 249 -11.86 28.62 -13.41
N GLU A 250 -12.06 28.56 -14.71
CA GLU A 250 -11.50 29.55 -15.65
C GLU A 250 -12.28 30.88 -15.66
N LEU A 251 -13.48 30.90 -15.07
CA LEU A 251 -14.32 32.09 -15.02
C LEU A 251 -13.80 33.09 -13.96
N PRO A 252 -14.00 34.40 -14.18
CA PRO A 252 -13.77 35.43 -13.16
C PRO A 252 -14.59 35.19 -11.88
N SER A 253 -14.00 35.44 -10.71
CA SER A 253 -14.63 35.22 -9.40
C SER A 253 -15.96 35.96 -9.23
N SER A 254 -16.12 37.15 -9.84
CA SER A 254 -17.38 37.90 -9.80
C SER A 254 -18.52 37.20 -10.54
N ILE A 255 -18.22 36.49 -11.63
CA ILE A 255 -19.19 35.73 -12.43
C ILE A 255 -19.53 34.43 -11.70
N ILE A 256 -18.53 33.76 -11.13
CA ILE A 256 -18.73 32.54 -10.33
C ILE A 256 -19.65 32.85 -9.14
N SER A 257 -19.40 33.94 -8.42
CA SER A 257 -20.21 34.30 -7.25
C SER A 257 -21.64 34.69 -7.63
N SER A 258 -21.85 35.45 -8.71
CA SER A 258 -23.19 35.82 -9.16
C SER A 258 -23.99 34.62 -9.66
N ASP A 259 -23.38 33.76 -10.49
CA ASP A 259 -24.03 32.57 -11.04
C ASP A 259 -24.29 31.52 -9.96
N PHE A 260 -23.41 31.40 -8.95
CA PHE A 260 -23.65 30.57 -7.79
C PHE A 260 -24.92 31.00 -7.03
N ILE A 261 -25.11 32.31 -6.78
CA ILE A 261 -26.30 32.82 -6.09
C ILE A 261 -27.57 32.50 -6.89
N GLU A 262 -27.56 32.72 -8.20
CA GLU A 262 -28.69 32.39 -9.07
C GLU A 262 -29.00 30.89 -9.05
N CYS A 263 -27.96 30.05 -9.14
CA CYS A 263 -28.09 28.60 -9.07
C CYS A 263 -28.70 28.14 -7.73
N MET A 264 -28.28 28.71 -6.61
CA MET A 264 -28.82 28.36 -5.29
C MET A 264 -30.30 28.71 -5.19
N GLN A 265 -30.71 29.88 -5.66
CA GLN A 265 -32.10 30.31 -5.67
C GLN A 265 -32.98 29.44 -6.58
N ARG A 266 -32.45 29.02 -7.73
CA ARG A 266 -33.21 28.27 -8.74
C ARG A 266 -33.35 26.79 -8.43
N PHE A 267 -32.25 26.14 -8.03
CA PHE A 267 -32.20 24.67 -7.90
C PHE A 267 -32.25 24.19 -6.46
N PHE A 268 -31.85 25.02 -5.49
CA PHE A 268 -31.76 24.64 -4.08
C PHE A 268 -32.48 25.60 -3.11
N PRO A 269 -33.70 26.12 -3.41
CA PRO A 269 -34.32 27.19 -2.61
C PRO A 269 -34.66 26.79 -1.18
N ASN A 270 -35.00 25.52 -0.95
CA ASN A 270 -35.42 25.00 0.36
C ASN A 270 -34.34 24.16 1.06
N HIS A 271 -33.13 24.09 0.49
CA HIS A 271 -32.07 23.28 1.08
C HIS A 271 -31.36 24.02 2.20
N PHE A 272 -31.04 23.31 3.27
CA PHE A 272 -30.15 23.80 4.32
C PHE A 272 -28.70 23.69 3.87
N ILE A 273 -28.05 24.85 3.73
CA ILE A 273 -26.69 24.95 3.21
C ILE A 273 -25.67 24.76 4.33
N ILE A 274 -24.69 23.90 4.09
CA ILE A 274 -23.54 23.68 4.94
C ILE A 274 -22.29 23.78 4.08
N ALA A 275 -21.35 24.65 4.42
CA ALA A 275 -20.03 24.68 3.81
C ALA A 275 -19.00 23.98 4.71
N THR A 276 -18.11 23.21 4.12
CA THR A 276 -17.06 22.47 4.85
C THR A 276 -15.71 22.67 4.20
N ASP A 277 -14.66 22.69 5.01
CA ASP A 277 -13.28 22.81 4.53
C ASP A 277 -12.30 22.02 5.42
N GLY A 278 -11.24 21.50 4.80
CA GLY A 278 -10.15 20.79 5.47
C GLY A 278 -8.78 21.43 5.20
N SER A 279 -8.22 22.11 6.20
CA SER A 279 -6.93 22.80 6.03
C SER A 279 -5.74 21.98 6.56
N LYS A 280 -4.60 22.10 5.88
CA LYS A 280 -3.32 21.54 6.33
C LYS A 280 -2.19 22.57 6.23
N SER A 281 -1.57 22.82 7.37
CA SER A 281 -0.30 23.56 7.50
C SER A 281 0.85 22.60 7.80
N HIS A 282 2.07 23.13 8.00
CA HIS A 282 3.25 22.30 8.27
C HIS A 282 3.12 21.43 9.54
N CYS A 283 2.47 21.98 10.57
CA CYS A 283 2.40 21.34 11.90
C CYS A 283 0.97 20.98 12.33
N ARG A 284 -0.06 21.41 11.60
CA ARG A 284 -1.45 21.25 12.02
C ARG A 284 -2.33 20.85 10.84
N THR A 285 -3.33 20.04 11.14
CA THR A 285 -4.41 19.72 10.20
C THR A 285 -5.71 19.98 10.92
N SER A 286 -6.66 20.58 10.22
CA SER A 286 -7.92 21.05 10.80
C SER A 286 -9.08 20.82 9.86
N ILE A 287 -10.27 20.81 10.46
CA ILE A 287 -11.53 20.71 9.75
C ILE A 287 -12.47 21.79 10.27
N ALA A 288 -13.28 22.33 9.38
CA ALA A 288 -14.31 23.29 9.74
C ALA A 288 -15.60 23.01 8.99
N GLY A 289 -16.70 23.44 9.59
CA GLY A 289 -17.98 23.52 8.93
C GLY A 289 -18.71 24.77 9.36
N PHE A 290 -19.48 25.33 8.44
CA PHE A 290 -20.22 26.56 8.61
C PHE A 290 -21.62 26.40 8.02
N SER A 291 -22.62 26.79 8.78
CA SER A 291 -24.02 26.88 8.37
C SER A 291 -24.58 28.23 8.83
N CYS A 292 -25.79 28.59 8.40
CA CYS A 292 -26.43 29.82 8.87
C CYS A 292 -26.70 29.85 10.38
N LEU A 293 -26.76 28.68 11.04
CA LEU A 293 -27.09 28.57 12.47
C LEU A 293 -25.85 28.34 13.35
N GLN A 294 -24.91 27.55 12.85
CA GLN A 294 -23.80 27.02 13.65
C GLN A 294 -22.53 26.91 12.81
N GLN A 295 -21.40 26.97 13.52
CA GLN A 295 -20.09 26.68 12.98
C GLN A 295 -19.33 25.76 13.93
N PHE A 296 -18.46 24.93 13.39
CA PHE A 296 -17.52 24.15 14.19
C PHE A 296 -16.12 24.25 13.59
N CYS A 297 -15.13 24.01 14.43
CA CYS A 297 -13.73 24.00 14.03
C CYS A 297 -12.94 23.07 14.95
N TYR A 298 -12.34 22.03 14.37
CA TYR A 298 -11.56 21.04 15.10
C TYR A 298 -10.15 20.91 14.53
N ARG A 299 -9.21 20.61 15.42
CA ARG A 299 -7.91 20.06 15.06
C ARG A 299 -8.05 18.56 14.88
N ILE A 300 -7.40 18.02 13.86
CA ILE A 300 -7.23 16.58 13.68
C ILE A 300 -5.76 16.21 13.70
N HIS A 301 -5.46 14.92 13.74
CA HIS A 301 -4.07 14.45 13.77
C HIS A 301 -3.25 15.01 12.59
N PRO A 302 -2.07 15.63 12.81
CA PRO A 302 -1.30 16.34 11.77
C PRO A 302 -0.76 15.44 10.64
N LEU A 303 -0.75 14.12 10.87
CA LEU A 303 -0.40 13.14 9.85
C LEU A 303 -1.45 13.05 8.74
N ASN A 304 -2.72 13.37 9.02
CA ASN A 304 -3.79 13.26 8.03
C ASN A 304 -3.51 14.14 6.81
N SER A 305 -3.79 13.62 5.62
CA SER A 305 -3.68 14.40 4.38
C SER A 305 -4.80 15.45 4.29
N VAL A 306 -4.62 16.43 3.40
CA VAL A 306 -5.69 17.40 3.07
C VAL A 306 -6.93 16.64 2.63
N PHE A 307 -6.79 15.62 1.78
CA PHE A 307 -7.91 14.76 1.37
C PHE A 307 -8.67 14.16 2.57
N THR A 308 -7.97 13.61 3.56
CA THR A 308 -8.60 13.08 4.77
C THR A 308 -9.27 14.17 5.60
N ALA A 309 -8.67 15.37 5.68
CA ALA A 309 -9.25 16.51 6.38
C ALA A 309 -10.58 16.94 5.73
N GLU A 310 -10.59 17.11 4.41
CA GLU A 310 -11.79 17.45 3.62
C GLU A 310 -12.94 16.48 3.86
N VAL A 311 -12.65 15.17 3.73
CA VAL A 311 -13.68 14.14 3.97
C VAL A 311 -14.14 14.14 5.43
N SER A 312 -13.22 14.36 6.37
CA SER A 312 -13.55 14.39 7.80
C SER A 312 -14.38 15.62 8.16
N ALA A 313 -14.17 16.76 7.50
CA ALA A 313 -15.00 17.95 7.65
C ALA A 313 -16.46 17.67 7.26
N ILE A 314 -16.67 16.99 6.12
CA ILE A 314 -18.01 16.56 5.70
C ILE A 314 -18.61 15.55 6.70
N CYS A 315 -17.82 14.59 7.19
CA CYS A 315 -18.28 13.64 8.20
C CYS A 315 -18.73 14.35 9.49
N GLN A 316 -17.96 15.32 9.96
CA GLN A 316 -18.24 16.05 11.20
C GLN A 316 -19.44 16.98 11.03
N ALA A 317 -19.57 17.61 9.86
CA ALA A 317 -20.73 18.41 9.52
C ALA A 317 -22.03 17.61 9.54
N LEU A 318 -21.99 16.36 9.06
CA LEU A 318 -23.12 15.46 9.22
C LEU A 318 -23.37 15.19 10.71
N ASP A 319 -22.36 14.88 11.52
CA ASP A 319 -22.58 14.52 12.93
C ASP A 319 -23.11 15.64 13.83
N GLU A 320 -22.53 16.84 13.76
CA GLU A 320 -22.78 17.91 14.75
C GLU A 320 -23.84 18.94 14.36
N LEU A 321 -24.01 19.21 13.06
CA LEU A 321 -24.90 20.28 12.68
C LEU A 321 -26.36 19.83 12.87
N VAL A 322 -27.12 20.71 13.53
CA VAL A 322 -28.53 20.51 13.89
C VAL A 322 -29.31 20.01 12.67
N ILE A 323 -30.24 19.11 12.93
CA ILE A 323 -31.10 18.42 11.97
C ILE A 323 -32.30 19.34 11.66
N PRO A 324 -32.30 20.17 10.61
CA PRO A 324 -33.54 20.81 10.13
C PRO A 324 -34.43 19.75 9.48
N GLU A 325 -35.74 19.98 9.39
CA GLU A 325 -36.64 19.09 8.63
C GLU A 325 -36.40 19.13 7.11
N THR A 326 -35.58 20.08 6.64
CA THR A 326 -35.30 20.30 5.21
C THR A 326 -34.13 19.45 4.69
N ASP A 327 -34.09 19.32 3.37
CA ASP A 327 -33.01 18.69 2.61
C ASP A 327 -31.68 19.42 2.80
N ILE A 328 -30.56 18.69 2.77
CA ILE A 328 -29.24 19.24 3.09
C ILE A 328 -28.40 19.37 1.83
N LEU A 329 -27.82 20.55 1.61
CA LEU A 329 -26.83 20.81 0.57
C LEU A 329 -25.46 21.08 1.20
N ILE A 330 -24.49 20.20 0.96
CA ILE A 330 -23.12 20.36 1.44
C ILE A 330 -22.24 20.92 0.33
N LEU A 331 -21.61 22.06 0.59
CA LEU A 331 -20.63 22.73 -0.26
C LEU A 331 -19.22 22.31 0.18
N SER A 332 -18.41 21.84 -0.77
CA SER A 332 -16.98 21.57 -0.56
C SER A 332 -16.20 21.92 -1.82
N ASP A 333 -15.01 22.49 -1.66
CA ASP A 333 -14.11 22.76 -2.79
C ASP A 333 -13.17 21.60 -3.14
N SER A 334 -13.22 20.51 -2.39
CA SER A 334 -12.45 19.30 -2.64
C SER A 334 -13.08 18.45 -3.74
N PHE A 335 -12.78 18.81 -5.00
CA PHE A 335 -13.16 18.01 -6.17
C PHE A 335 -12.71 16.55 -6.01
N SER A 336 -11.54 16.33 -5.40
CA SER A 336 -10.98 15.00 -5.16
C SER A 336 -11.82 14.16 -4.20
N ALA A 337 -12.33 14.75 -3.11
CA ALA A 337 -13.18 14.06 -2.14
C ALA A 337 -14.53 13.67 -2.77
N LEU A 338 -15.18 14.62 -3.44
CA LEU A 338 -16.49 14.41 -4.07
C LEU A 338 -16.42 13.43 -5.25
N SER A 339 -15.39 13.52 -6.09
CA SER A 339 -15.14 12.55 -7.17
C SER A 339 -14.84 11.15 -6.65
N SER A 340 -14.12 11.04 -5.52
CA SER A 340 -13.86 9.75 -4.88
C SER A 340 -15.12 9.13 -4.27
N LEU A 341 -16.04 9.94 -3.74
CA LEU A 341 -17.32 9.45 -3.23
C LEU A 341 -18.24 8.98 -4.36
N LYS A 342 -18.29 9.71 -5.48
CA LYS A 342 -19.06 9.34 -6.68
C LYS A 342 -18.62 7.99 -7.25
N ASN A 343 -17.34 7.66 -7.13
CA ASN A 343 -16.75 6.40 -7.59
C ASN A 343 -16.33 5.48 -6.43
N ILE A 344 -17.13 5.41 -5.37
CA ILE A 344 -16.79 4.60 -4.20
C ILE A 344 -16.80 3.09 -4.52
N TYR A 345 -15.80 2.38 -4.00
CA TYR A 345 -15.70 0.92 -4.10
C TYR A 345 -15.09 0.34 -2.82
N PHE A 346 -15.09 -0.98 -2.70
CA PHE A 346 -14.71 -1.68 -1.46
C PHE A 346 -13.30 -1.33 -0.94
N HIS A 347 -12.34 -1.01 -1.81
CA HIS A 347 -10.98 -0.63 -1.40
C HIS A 347 -10.74 0.89 -1.32
N SER A 348 -11.79 1.71 -1.43
CA SER A 348 -11.70 3.14 -1.14
C SER A 348 -11.17 3.39 0.28
N PRO A 349 -10.53 4.55 0.55
CA PRO A 349 -10.03 4.90 1.88
C PRO A 349 -11.10 4.73 2.97
N LYS A 350 -10.70 4.33 4.18
CA LYS A 350 -11.68 4.02 5.26
C LYS A 350 -12.48 5.25 5.66
N VAL A 351 -11.85 6.43 5.62
CA VAL A 351 -12.51 7.72 5.82
C VAL A 351 -13.65 7.95 4.81
N MET A 352 -13.49 7.48 3.56
CA MET A 352 -14.55 7.57 2.54
C MET A 352 -15.68 6.58 2.76
N GLN A 353 -15.34 5.34 3.13
CA GLN A 353 -16.33 4.34 3.51
C GLN A 353 -17.16 4.84 4.72
N ARG A 354 -16.52 5.47 5.71
CA ARG A 354 -17.19 6.11 6.84
C ARG A 354 -18.13 7.24 6.40
N LEU A 355 -17.71 8.11 5.49
CA LEU A 355 -18.60 9.15 4.97
C LEU A 355 -19.83 8.55 4.28
N ALA A 356 -19.64 7.56 3.40
CA ALA A 356 -20.74 6.93 2.70
C ALA A 356 -21.73 6.26 3.67
N ALA A 357 -21.24 5.60 4.71
CA ALA A 357 -22.09 5.03 5.76
C ALA A 357 -22.89 6.11 6.52
N LYS A 358 -22.28 7.25 6.84
CA LYS A 358 -22.97 8.38 7.48
C LYS A 358 -24.08 8.96 6.61
N ILE A 359 -23.79 9.17 5.32
CA ILE A 359 -24.80 9.66 4.36
C ILE A 359 -25.97 8.67 4.27
N HIS A 360 -25.68 7.37 4.21
CA HIS A 360 -26.73 6.34 4.18
C HIS A 360 -27.61 6.34 5.44
N ILE A 361 -27.02 6.43 6.63
CA ILE A 361 -27.77 6.51 7.89
C ILE A 361 -28.72 7.72 7.87
N ARG A 362 -28.27 8.86 7.35
CA ARG A 362 -29.09 10.07 7.26
C ARG A 362 -30.17 10.00 6.19
N LYS A 363 -29.92 9.30 5.09
CA LYS A 363 -30.94 9.02 4.07
C LYS A 363 -32.10 8.20 4.64
N ASN A 364 -31.81 7.25 5.53
CA ASN A 364 -32.85 6.45 6.22
C ASN A 364 -33.70 7.27 7.19
N LEU A 365 -33.31 8.50 7.53
CA LEU A 365 -34.10 9.45 8.32
C LEU A 365 -34.94 10.40 7.44
N ASN A 366 -35.27 10.00 6.21
CA ASN A 366 -36.05 10.75 5.21
C ASN A 366 -35.46 12.11 4.82
N LYS A 367 -34.13 12.22 4.80
CA LYS A 367 -33.44 13.43 4.33
C LYS A 367 -32.73 13.18 3.02
N THR A 368 -32.92 14.04 2.03
CA THR A 368 -32.02 14.04 0.87
C THR A 368 -30.77 14.84 1.21
N ILE A 369 -29.62 14.28 0.85
CA ILE A 369 -28.33 14.93 0.99
C ILE A 369 -27.80 15.09 -0.44
N ALA A 370 -27.47 16.33 -0.80
CA ALA A 370 -26.78 16.67 -2.02
C ALA A 370 -25.40 17.24 -1.69
N LEU A 371 -24.40 16.90 -2.49
CA LEU A 371 -23.05 17.47 -2.41
C LEU A 371 -22.78 18.28 -3.66
N LEU A 372 -22.33 19.52 -3.47
CA LEU A 372 -22.04 20.45 -4.53
C LEU A 372 -20.57 20.86 -4.45
N TRP A 373 -19.84 20.59 -5.53
CA TRP A 373 -18.50 21.09 -5.65
C TRP A 373 -18.50 22.60 -5.94
N VAL A 374 -17.69 23.36 -5.19
CA VAL A 374 -17.52 24.80 -5.40
C VAL A 374 -16.06 25.10 -5.73
N PRO A 375 -15.75 25.94 -6.73
CA PRO A 375 -14.38 26.39 -6.96
C PRO A 375 -13.80 27.13 -5.74
N GLY A 376 -12.68 26.61 -5.21
CA GLY A 376 -11.95 27.26 -4.12
C GLY A 376 -11.35 28.62 -4.53
N HIS A 377 -11.39 29.59 -3.60
CA HIS A 377 -10.92 30.98 -3.78
C HIS A 377 -11.61 31.75 -4.93
N SER A 378 -12.89 31.46 -5.19
CA SER A 378 -13.63 32.03 -6.32
C SER A 378 -14.73 33.03 -5.92
N GLY A 379 -14.65 33.67 -4.73
CA GLY A 379 -15.60 34.70 -4.33
C GLY A 379 -16.91 34.17 -3.75
N VAL A 380 -17.03 32.85 -3.54
CA VAL A 380 -18.22 32.24 -2.93
C VAL A 380 -18.12 32.35 -1.41
N SER A 381 -18.90 33.25 -0.82
CA SER A 381 -18.84 33.63 0.60
C SER A 381 -18.93 32.44 1.56
N TRP A 382 -19.76 31.44 1.25
CA TRP A 382 -19.90 30.22 2.06
C TRP A 382 -18.60 29.41 2.13
N ASN A 383 -17.94 29.18 0.99
CA ASN A 383 -16.70 28.43 0.92
C ASN A 383 -15.54 29.21 1.57
N GLU A 384 -15.43 30.50 1.28
CA GLU A 384 -14.41 31.37 1.87
C GLU A 384 -14.54 31.47 3.38
N LYS A 385 -15.76 31.44 3.90
CA LYS A 385 -16.00 31.40 5.35
C LYS A 385 -15.52 30.10 5.97
N ALA A 386 -15.82 28.95 5.36
CA ALA A 386 -15.35 27.65 5.83
C ALA A 386 -13.81 27.57 5.82
N ASP A 387 -13.16 27.97 4.72
CA ASP A 387 -11.69 28.05 4.60
C ASP A 387 -11.06 28.98 5.65
N SER A 388 -11.67 30.14 5.88
CA SER A 388 -11.21 31.06 6.93
C SER A 388 -11.29 30.43 8.33
N ILE A 389 -12.38 29.75 8.65
CA ILE A 389 -12.56 29.07 9.95
C ILE A 389 -11.55 27.93 10.11
N ALA A 390 -11.33 27.13 9.05
CA ALA A 390 -10.36 26.03 9.09
C ALA A 390 -8.92 26.52 9.31
N LYS A 391 -8.59 27.73 8.82
CA LYS A 391 -7.28 28.37 9.01
C LYS A 391 -7.11 29.09 10.35
N GLN A 392 -8.20 29.49 11.02
CA GLN A 392 -8.17 30.22 12.31
C GLN A 392 -7.85 29.34 13.53
N VAL A 393 -7.48 28.08 13.32
CA VAL A 393 -7.28 27.08 14.36
C VAL A 393 -6.08 27.39 15.25
N SER A 394 -6.33 27.44 16.56
CA SER A 394 -5.32 27.63 17.60
C SER A 394 -4.97 26.31 18.29
N GLU A 395 -3.98 26.29 19.19
CA GLU A 395 -3.65 25.07 19.96
C GLU A 395 -4.75 24.66 20.94
N PHE A 396 -5.56 25.63 21.38
CA PHE A 396 -6.68 25.44 22.30
C PHE A 396 -7.96 24.98 21.61
N SER A 397 -7.99 24.96 20.27
CA SER A 397 -9.13 24.45 19.53
C SER A 397 -9.32 22.95 19.82
N PRO A 398 -10.58 22.48 19.92
CA PRO A 398 -10.89 21.11 20.28
C PRO A 398 -10.25 20.12 19.30
N TYR A 399 -9.81 18.98 19.82
CA TYR A 399 -9.01 18.00 19.11
C TYR A 399 -9.78 16.70 18.90
N ILE A 400 -9.82 16.22 17.65
CA ILE A 400 -10.34 14.92 17.28
C ILE A 400 -9.15 14.03 16.94
N ASP A 401 -9.03 12.93 17.68
CA ASP A 401 -7.89 12.01 17.60
C ASP A 401 -7.81 11.19 16.31
N TRP A 402 -8.78 11.31 15.41
CA TRP A 402 -8.90 10.44 14.23
C TRP A 402 -7.70 10.52 13.30
N ILE A 403 -7.23 9.34 12.88
CA ILE A 403 -6.16 9.18 11.89
C ILE A 403 -6.52 8.15 10.83
N ALA A 404 -6.33 8.49 9.55
CA ALA A 404 -6.55 7.55 8.46
C ALA A 404 -5.38 6.55 8.34
N SER A 405 -5.71 5.26 8.20
CA SER A 405 -4.71 4.19 8.04
C SER A 405 -3.79 4.41 6.82
N GLU A 406 -4.37 4.91 5.73
CA GLU A 406 -3.69 5.23 4.47
C GLU A 406 -2.65 6.35 4.63
N ASP A 407 -2.93 7.33 5.50
CA ASP A 407 -2.01 8.43 5.80
C ASP A 407 -0.83 7.94 6.65
N ILE A 408 -1.08 7.03 7.61
CA ILE A 408 -0.02 6.34 8.35
C ILE A 408 0.87 5.54 7.39
N PHE A 409 0.28 4.80 6.45
CA PHE A 409 1.05 4.01 5.47
C PHE A 409 1.98 4.88 4.64
N SER A 410 1.48 6.03 4.22
CA SER A 410 2.24 7.02 3.47
C SER A 410 3.37 7.63 4.30
N HIS A 411 3.12 7.94 5.58
CA HIS A 411 4.13 8.43 6.51
C HIS A 411 5.24 7.40 6.76
N LEU A 412 4.88 6.16 7.10
CA LEU A 412 5.86 5.08 7.33
C LEU A 412 6.73 4.83 6.10
N LYS A 413 6.17 4.95 4.90
CA LYS A 413 6.92 4.88 3.65
C LYS A 413 7.94 6.01 3.55
N LYS A 414 7.53 7.26 3.74
CA LYS A 414 8.44 8.42 3.75
C LYS A 414 9.57 8.23 4.77
N GLN A 415 9.24 7.82 6.00
CA GLN A 415 10.23 7.57 7.05
C GLN A 415 11.25 6.49 6.65
N SER A 416 10.80 5.41 6.02
CA SER A 416 11.72 4.35 5.55
C SER A 416 12.70 4.80 4.46
N PHE A 417 12.27 5.73 3.58
CA PHE A 417 13.16 6.36 2.62
C PHE A 417 14.14 7.33 3.29
N GLN A 418 13.67 8.13 4.24
CA GLN A 418 14.49 9.07 4.99
C GLN A 418 15.63 8.36 5.75
N ILE A 419 15.37 7.19 6.34
CA ILE A 419 16.43 6.37 6.95
C ILE A 419 17.52 6.00 5.94
N THR A 420 17.15 5.72 4.68
CA THR A 420 18.13 5.41 3.63
C THR A 420 18.97 6.63 3.29
N GLU A 421 18.35 7.80 3.24
CA GLU A 421 19.00 9.09 2.99
C GLU A 421 19.94 9.49 4.14
N GLU A 422 19.51 9.38 5.38
CA GLU A 422 20.35 9.60 6.56
C GLU A 422 21.54 8.66 6.61
N ASN A 423 21.35 7.39 6.26
CA ASN A 423 22.45 6.42 6.21
C ASN A 423 23.50 6.80 5.15
N TYR A 424 23.07 7.41 4.04
CA TYR A 424 23.99 7.96 3.05
C TYR A 424 24.71 9.19 3.59
N HIS A 425 24.00 10.15 4.18
CA HIS A 425 24.57 11.37 4.75
C HIS A 425 25.58 11.10 5.88
N LYS A 426 25.32 10.11 6.74
CA LYS A 426 26.23 9.69 7.81
C LYS A 426 27.42 8.86 7.32
N SER A 427 27.43 8.45 6.05
CA SER A 427 28.50 7.62 5.51
C SER A 427 29.72 8.45 5.10
N LYS A 428 30.90 7.82 5.14
CA LYS A 428 32.15 8.41 4.60
C LYS A 428 32.05 8.83 3.13
N TYR A 429 31.09 8.30 2.38
CA TYR A 429 30.91 8.57 0.95
C TYR A 429 30.23 9.93 0.69
N GLN A 430 29.46 10.46 1.63
CA GLN A 430 28.88 11.80 1.53
C GLN A 430 29.98 12.86 1.37
N LEU A 431 31.06 12.76 2.16
CA LEU A 431 32.19 13.69 2.10
C LEU A 431 32.99 13.58 0.79
N LEU A 432 33.01 12.40 0.15
CA LEU A 432 33.77 12.10 -1.05
C LEU A 432 33.04 12.39 -2.36
N ILE A 433 31.71 12.24 -2.37
CA ILE A 433 30.88 12.31 -3.58
C ILE A 433 29.87 13.47 -3.52
N GLY A 434 29.54 13.97 -2.32
CA GLY A 434 28.56 15.03 -2.13
C GLY A 434 27.11 14.53 -2.25
N ASN A 435 26.17 15.46 -2.43
CA ASN A 435 24.76 15.12 -2.62
C ASN A 435 24.53 14.47 -3.99
N ILE A 436 23.95 13.27 -3.97
CA ILE A 436 23.66 12.50 -5.17
C ILE A 436 22.14 12.44 -5.40
N PRO A 437 21.64 12.84 -6.58
CA PRO A 437 20.24 12.62 -6.96
C PRO A 437 19.96 11.14 -7.24
N ASP A 438 18.75 10.68 -6.93
CA ASP A 438 18.35 9.30 -7.25
C ASP A 438 17.95 9.15 -8.72
N ILE A 439 18.04 7.91 -9.22
CA ILE A 439 17.73 7.58 -10.61
C ILE A 439 16.26 7.79 -10.94
N LEU A 440 15.35 7.71 -9.95
CA LEU A 440 13.91 7.93 -10.17
C LEU A 440 13.65 9.41 -10.51
N THR A 441 14.42 10.32 -9.91
CA THR A 441 14.37 11.76 -10.19
C THR A 441 15.01 12.07 -11.53
N ILE A 442 16.17 11.48 -11.81
CA ILE A 442 16.92 11.71 -13.07
C ILE A 442 16.21 11.09 -14.28
N SER A 443 15.60 9.92 -14.13
CA SER A 443 14.98 9.17 -15.23
C SER A 443 13.80 9.90 -15.88
N LYS A 444 13.24 10.92 -15.23
CA LYS A 444 12.25 11.83 -15.84
C LYS A 444 12.85 12.70 -16.95
N CYS A 445 14.18 12.89 -16.94
CA CYS A 445 14.92 13.71 -17.89
C CYS A 445 15.69 12.88 -18.93
N THR A 446 15.64 11.55 -18.86
CA THR A 446 16.33 10.64 -19.80
C THR A 446 15.33 9.99 -20.75
N GLY A 447 15.76 9.76 -22.00
CA GLY A 447 14.90 9.16 -23.03
C GLY A 447 14.93 7.63 -23.03
N ASN A 448 15.96 7.01 -22.45
CA ASN A 448 16.09 5.54 -22.44
C ASN A 448 16.99 5.00 -21.31
N ARG A 449 16.90 3.67 -21.10
CA ARG A 449 17.63 2.94 -20.05
C ARG A 449 19.15 2.92 -20.24
N VAL A 450 19.66 3.14 -21.45
CA VAL A 450 21.12 3.18 -21.70
C VAL A 450 21.70 4.45 -21.09
N GLN A 451 21.01 5.58 -21.24
CA GLN A 451 21.38 6.85 -20.60
C GLN A 451 21.34 6.75 -19.07
N ASP A 452 20.31 6.11 -18.50
CA ASP A 452 20.23 5.89 -17.03
C ASP A 452 21.46 5.17 -16.47
N ARG A 453 21.92 4.14 -17.17
CA ARG A 453 23.11 3.37 -16.80
C ARG A 453 24.39 4.18 -16.89
N LEU A 454 24.53 4.96 -17.96
CA LEU A 454 25.69 5.81 -18.19
C LEU A 454 25.79 6.87 -17.08
N ILE A 455 24.67 7.53 -16.76
CA ILE A 455 24.59 8.53 -15.69
C ILE A 455 24.87 7.88 -14.33
N ALA A 456 24.27 6.73 -14.02
CA ALA A 456 24.54 6.03 -12.75
C ALA A 456 26.03 5.67 -12.59
N ARG A 457 26.73 5.32 -13.68
CA ARG A 457 28.16 5.03 -13.68
C ARG A 457 29.02 6.28 -13.46
N ILE A 458 28.69 7.39 -14.12
CA ILE A 458 29.35 8.69 -13.96
C ILE A 458 29.20 9.18 -12.52
N ILE A 459 27.98 9.19 -11.99
CA ILE A 459 27.69 9.65 -10.62
C ILE A 459 28.39 8.78 -9.58
N SER A 460 28.44 7.45 -9.78
CA SER A 460 29.19 6.56 -8.88
C SER A 460 30.72 6.65 -9.06
N LYS A 461 31.23 7.56 -9.91
CA LYS A 461 32.65 7.72 -10.27
C LYS A 461 33.29 6.40 -10.72
N THR A 462 32.52 5.56 -11.39
CA THR A 462 32.98 4.28 -11.92
C THR A 462 33.50 4.49 -13.34
N ILE A 463 34.73 4.05 -13.61
CA ILE A 463 35.42 4.28 -14.89
C ILE A 463 34.53 3.79 -16.04
N THR A 464 33.97 4.72 -16.80
CA THR A 464 33.45 4.46 -18.14
C THR A 464 34.66 4.13 -19.01
N THR A 465 34.84 2.86 -19.35
CA THR A 465 35.91 2.48 -20.26
C THR A 465 35.66 3.11 -21.64
N PRO A 466 36.68 3.68 -22.31
CA PRO A 466 36.56 4.27 -23.65
C PRO A 466 35.88 3.32 -24.66
N GLY A 467 36.20 2.02 -24.58
CA GLY A 467 35.56 0.98 -25.38
C GLY A 467 34.04 0.83 -25.20
N LEU A 468 33.47 1.31 -24.10
CA LEU A 468 32.03 1.32 -23.85
C LEU A 468 31.35 2.59 -24.40
N LEU A 469 32.06 3.72 -24.44
CA LEU A 469 31.60 4.97 -25.04
C LEU A 469 31.57 4.88 -26.57
N SER A 470 32.61 4.26 -27.15
CA SER A 470 32.69 3.94 -28.59
C SER A 470 31.56 3.01 -29.04
N ARG A 471 31.27 1.94 -28.28
CA ARG A 471 30.24 0.95 -28.64
C ARG A 471 28.81 1.51 -28.72
N PHE A 472 28.57 2.69 -28.15
CA PHE A 472 27.28 3.37 -28.15
C PHE A 472 27.33 4.72 -28.90
N ASN A 473 28.35 4.97 -29.73
CA ASN A 473 28.54 6.16 -30.56
C ASN A 473 28.65 7.49 -29.77
N PHE A 474 29.11 7.44 -28.51
CA PHE A 474 29.31 8.65 -27.70
C PHE A 474 30.75 9.17 -27.74
N GLN A 475 31.69 8.41 -28.31
CA GLN A 475 33.08 8.84 -28.52
C GLN A 475 33.64 8.16 -29.80
N PRO A 476 34.46 8.84 -30.62
CA PRO A 476 34.88 8.28 -31.92
C PRO A 476 35.85 7.10 -31.82
N ASP A 477 36.57 6.93 -30.70
CA ASP A 477 37.67 5.97 -30.60
C ASP A 477 37.65 5.20 -29.26
N PRO A 478 37.76 3.85 -29.26
CA PRO A 478 37.77 3.03 -28.05
C PRO A 478 39.14 2.89 -27.35
N LEU A 479 40.21 3.52 -27.87
CA LEU A 479 41.57 3.46 -27.33
C LEU A 479 41.89 4.61 -26.38
#